data_AF-X1KF60-F1
#
_entry.id   AF-X1KF60-F1
#
_cell.length_a   1.000
_cell.length_b   1.000
_cell.length_c   1.000
_cell.angle_alpha   90.00
_cell.angle_beta   90.00
_cell.angle_gamma   90.00
#
_symmetry.space_group_name_H-M   'P 1'
#
loop_
_entity.id
_entity.type
_entity.pdbx_description
1 polymer ?
#
loop_
_entity_poly.entity_id
_entity_poly.type
_entity_poly.pdbx_seq_one_letter_code
_entity_poly.pdbx_strand_id
1 'polypeptide(L)'
;MSKPTEVAEPEKHMGFYCEIEPNATITQAKLGVEIDPEQAQARDMAMEKLTWAYWNGTHWNSVDSTLSEDNILEAETDHFSVWSVIEETEPAVPEEPPEEPPEEPSGPNYLLYGAAALVILSLAAYLLYARRS
;
A
#
# COMPACT_ATOMS: atom_id res chain seq x y z
N MET A 1 3.37 -29.62 -7.35
CA MET A 1 1.98 -29.37 -6.95
C MET A 1 1.46 -28.21 -7.78
N SER A 2 0.22 -28.27 -8.27
CA SER A 2 -0.43 -27.13 -8.94
C SER A 2 -1.09 -26.21 -7.90
N LYS A 3 -1.28 -24.93 -8.23
CA LYS A 3 -1.97 -23.95 -7.38
C LYS A 3 -3.38 -24.45 -6.98
N PRO A 4 -3.77 -24.38 -5.70
CA PRO A 4 -5.14 -24.64 -5.28
C PRO A 4 -6.13 -23.65 -5.93
N THR A 5 -7.31 -24.14 -6.34
CA THR A 5 -8.29 -23.34 -7.11
C THR A 5 -8.75 -22.08 -6.38
N GLU A 6 -8.95 -22.18 -5.07
CA GLU A 6 -9.53 -21.13 -4.22
C GLU A 6 -8.49 -20.16 -3.63
N VAL A 7 -7.22 -20.36 -3.96
CA VAL A 7 -6.10 -19.57 -3.43
C VAL A 7 -5.61 -18.60 -4.50
N ALA A 8 -5.54 -17.31 -4.15
CA ALA A 8 -4.96 -16.31 -5.03
C ALA A 8 -3.44 -16.54 -5.15
N GLU A 9 -2.90 -16.34 -6.35
CA GLU A 9 -1.45 -16.44 -6.57
C GLU A 9 -0.76 -15.21 -5.98
N PRO A 10 0.25 -15.37 -5.11
CA PRO A 10 1.05 -14.23 -4.65
C PRO A 10 1.82 -13.62 -5.83
N GLU A 11 2.07 -12.32 -5.79
CA GLU A 11 2.75 -11.59 -6.85
C GLU A 11 4.17 -12.13 -7.12
N LYS A 12 4.91 -12.45 -6.06
CA LYS A 12 6.28 -12.93 -6.12
C LYS A 12 6.48 -14.08 -5.15
N HIS A 13 6.58 -15.30 -5.68
CA HIS A 13 6.58 -16.52 -4.88
C HIS A 13 7.41 -17.65 -5.51
N MET A 14 7.78 -18.63 -4.69
CA MET A 14 8.70 -19.71 -5.10
C MET A 14 8.07 -20.77 -6.04
N GLY A 15 6.81 -20.59 -6.46
CA GLY A 15 6.14 -21.50 -7.38
C GLY A 15 5.63 -22.81 -6.76
N PHE A 16 5.67 -22.95 -5.42
CA PHE A 16 5.10 -24.11 -4.73
C PHE A 16 4.04 -23.70 -3.71
N TYR A 17 3.16 -24.65 -3.42
CA TYR A 17 2.10 -24.53 -2.42
C TYR A 17 2.13 -25.78 -1.54
N CYS A 18 2.04 -25.58 -0.22
CA CYS A 18 1.95 -26.65 0.77
C CYS A 18 0.64 -26.50 1.53
N GLU A 19 -0.16 -27.56 1.65
CA GLU A 19 -1.39 -27.54 2.42
C GLU A 19 -1.23 -28.42 3.65
N ILE A 20 -1.62 -27.89 4.81
CA ILE A 20 -1.50 -28.58 6.09
C ILE A 20 -2.90 -28.75 6.66
N GLU A 21 -3.33 -30.00 6.77
CA GLU A 21 -4.58 -30.36 7.43
C GLU A 21 -4.27 -31.07 8.76
N PRO A 22 -4.80 -30.60 9.90
CA PRO A 22 -4.54 -31.24 11.17
C PRO A 22 -5.40 -32.49 11.30
N ASN A 23 -4.78 -33.63 11.64
CA ASN A 23 -5.50 -34.67 12.37
C ASN A 23 -5.58 -34.22 13.85
N ALA A 24 -6.65 -34.57 14.56
CA ALA A 24 -7.24 -33.84 15.70
C ALA A 24 -6.39 -33.61 16.98
N THR A 25 -5.06 -33.67 16.92
CA THR A 25 -4.15 -33.49 18.06
C THR A 25 -2.98 -32.56 17.76
N ILE A 26 -2.73 -32.19 16.50
CA ILE A 26 -1.62 -31.28 16.17
C ILE A 26 -2.09 -29.84 16.37
N THR A 27 -1.44 -29.13 17.29
CA THR A 27 -1.72 -27.70 17.57
C THR A 27 -0.57 -26.78 17.17
N GLN A 28 0.61 -27.34 16.88
CA GLN A 28 1.80 -26.61 16.45
C GLN A 28 2.62 -27.46 15.47
N ALA A 29 3.26 -26.80 14.52
CA ALA A 29 4.17 -27.39 13.54
C ALA A 29 5.35 -26.44 13.26
N LYS A 30 6.44 -27.02 12.77
CA LYS A 30 7.57 -26.27 12.21
C LYS A 30 7.62 -26.52 10.71
N LEU A 31 7.65 -25.46 9.93
CA LEU A 31 7.87 -25.48 8.49
C LEU A 31 9.35 -25.31 8.20
N GLY A 32 9.84 -26.03 7.20
CA GLY A 32 11.21 -25.94 6.73
C GLY A 32 11.24 -26.29 5.24
N VAL A 33 11.83 -25.41 4.44
CA VAL A 33 12.07 -25.66 3.02
C VAL A 33 13.45 -25.18 2.64
N GLU A 34 14.18 -26.00 1.89
CA GLU A 34 15.43 -25.60 1.28
C GLU A 34 15.15 -24.64 0.13
N ILE A 35 15.75 -23.46 0.19
CA ILE A 35 15.69 -22.47 -0.87
C ILE A 35 16.94 -22.62 -1.74
N ASP A 36 16.73 -22.92 -3.02
CA ASP A 36 17.78 -22.85 -4.02
C ASP A 36 17.99 -21.38 -4.44
N PRO A 37 19.18 -20.79 -4.20
CA PRO A 37 19.46 -19.40 -4.59
C PRO A 37 19.33 -19.16 -6.10
N GLU A 38 19.66 -20.15 -6.93
CA GLU A 38 19.50 -20.03 -8.39
C GLU A 38 18.01 -19.98 -8.76
N GLN A 39 17.17 -20.74 -8.04
CA GLN A 39 15.72 -20.75 -8.22
C GLN A 39 15.10 -19.40 -7.81
N ALA A 40 15.55 -18.83 -6.70
CA ALA A 40 15.13 -17.51 -6.23
C ALA A 40 15.53 -16.43 -7.25
N GLN A 41 16.79 -16.44 -7.69
CA GLN A 41 17.30 -15.49 -8.69
C GLN A 41 16.57 -15.61 -10.03
N ALA A 42 16.26 -16.82 -10.50
CA ALA A 42 15.50 -17.03 -11.73
C ALA A 42 14.07 -16.46 -11.66
N ARG A 43 13.56 -16.20 -10.45
CA ARG A 43 12.28 -15.55 -10.17
C ARG A 43 12.42 -14.08 -9.76
N ASP A 44 13.61 -13.51 -9.93
CA ASP A 44 13.97 -12.16 -9.50
C ASP A 44 13.84 -11.96 -7.98
N MET A 45 13.82 -13.02 -7.18
CA MET A 45 13.58 -12.95 -5.73
C MET A 45 14.86 -12.68 -4.92
N ALA A 46 14.76 -11.79 -3.94
CA ALA A 46 15.82 -11.50 -2.98
C ALA A 46 15.77 -12.51 -1.80
N MET A 47 16.84 -13.27 -1.62
CA MET A 47 16.94 -14.34 -0.60
C MET A 47 16.65 -13.81 0.81
N GLU A 48 17.16 -12.63 1.12
CA GLU A 48 17.02 -11.96 2.42
C GLU A 48 15.61 -11.44 2.70
N LYS A 49 14.74 -11.40 1.70
CA LYS A 49 13.34 -10.98 1.82
C LYS A 49 12.37 -12.16 1.78
N LEU A 50 12.87 -13.39 1.66
CA LEU A 50 12.01 -14.56 1.60
C LEU A 50 11.38 -14.84 2.96
N THR A 51 10.07 -15.04 2.95
CA THR A 51 9.30 -15.35 4.15
C THR A 51 8.22 -16.39 3.86
N TRP A 52 7.92 -17.22 4.84
CA TRP A 52 6.72 -18.04 4.80
C TRP A 52 5.49 -17.15 4.89
N ALA A 53 4.48 -17.48 4.10
CA ALA A 53 3.18 -16.87 4.19
C ALA A 53 2.07 -17.91 4.11
N TYR A 54 1.00 -17.66 4.85
CA TYR A 54 -0.21 -18.47 4.80
C TYR A 54 -1.35 -17.71 4.15
N TRP A 55 -2.22 -18.44 3.47
CA TRP A 55 -3.45 -17.91 2.91
C TRP A 55 -4.54 -17.86 3.98
N ASN A 56 -5.00 -16.65 4.31
CA ASN A 56 -6.04 -16.46 5.33
C ASN A 56 -7.47 -16.53 4.77
N GLY A 57 -7.64 -16.84 3.48
CA GLY A 57 -8.91 -16.79 2.75
C GLY A 57 -9.09 -15.54 1.87
N THR A 58 -8.32 -14.48 2.12
CA THR A 58 -8.44 -13.19 1.40
C THR A 58 -7.12 -12.61 0.92
N HIS A 59 -6.05 -12.76 1.70
CA HIS A 59 -4.70 -12.34 1.34
C HIS A 59 -3.65 -13.27 1.94
N TRP A 60 -2.44 -13.16 1.43
CA TRP A 60 -1.26 -13.81 2.00
C TRP A 60 -0.80 -13.03 3.22
N ASN A 61 -0.59 -13.73 4.33
CA ASN A 61 -0.04 -13.20 5.56
C ASN A 61 1.37 -13.76 5.76
N SER A 62 2.39 -12.89 5.64
CA SER A 62 3.76 -13.22 6.03
C SER A 62 3.82 -13.56 7.51
N VAL A 63 4.72 -14.48 7.88
CA VAL A 63 5.02 -14.82 9.27
C VAL A 63 6.50 -14.65 9.55
N ASP A 64 6.86 -14.54 10.82
CA ASP A 64 8.26 -14.48 11.22
C ASP A 64 8.98 -15.77 10.76
N SER A 65 9.95 -15.60 9.87
CA SER A 65 10.65 -16.69 9.20
C SER A 65 12.15 -16.45 9.31
N THR A 66 12.90 -17.53 9.53
CA THR A 66 14.37 -17.46 9.62
C THR A 66 14.99 -18.28 8.51
N LEU A 67 15.85 -17.65 7.71
CA LEU A 67 16.70 -18.34 6.74
C LEU A 67 17.99 -18.79 7.43
N SER A 68 18.24 -20.10 7.48
CA SER A 68 19.45 -20.66 8.04
C SER A 68 20.66 -20.51 7.11
N GLU A 69 21.87 -20.78 7.63
CA GLU A 69 23.11 -20.82 6.82
C GLU A 69 23.09 -21.91 5.74
N ASP A 70 22.28 -22.96 5.92
CA ASP A 70 22.07 -24.05 4.97
C ASP A 70 20.94 -23.75 3.97
N ASN A 71 20.53 -22.48 3.84
CA ASN A 71 19.41 -22.01 3.02
C ASN A 71 18.06 -22.66 3.35
N ILE A 72 17.86 -23.11 4.59
CA ILE A 72 16.55 -23.60 5.03
C ILE A 72 15.74 -22.44 5.57
N LEU A 73 14.61 -22.12 4.92
CA LEU A 73 13.67 -21.14 5.42
C LEU A 73 12.69 -21.81 6.37
N GLU A 74 12.72 -21.40 7.64
CA GLU A 74 11.97 -22.01 8.72
C GLU A 74 10.94 -21.05 9.32
N ALA A 75 9.78 -21.57 9.73
CA ALA A 75 8.77 -20.84 10.49
C ALA A 75 8.02 -21.76 11.46
N GLU A 76 7.61 -21.25 12.62
CA GLU A 76 6.67 -21.93 13.51
C GLU A 76 5.24 -21.55 13.15
N THR A 77 4.31 -22.51 13.28
CA THR A 77 2.91 -22.25 12.95
C THR A 77 1.95 -23.10 13.77
N ASP A 78 0.83 -22.48 14.18
CA ASP A 78 -0.39 -23.12 14.65
C ASP A 78 -1.54 -22.98 13.63
N HIS A 79 -1.22 -22.42 12.45
CA HIS A 79 -2.14 -22.15 11.37
C HIS A 79 -2.11 -23.28 10.32
N PHE A 80 -3.25 -23.94 10.19
CA PHE A 80 -3.46 -25.02 9.23
C PHE A 80 -4.20 -24.49 8.00
N SER A 81 -3.47 -24.21 6.93
CA SER A 81 -4.00 -23.65 5.69
C SER A 81 -3.07 -23.96 4.51
N VAL A 82 -3.20 -23.19 3.42
CA VAL A 82 -2.25 -23.20 2.31
C VAL A 82 -1.11 -22.23 2.57
N TRP A 83 0.11 -22.70 2.37
CA TRP A 83 1.36 -22.00 2.60
C TRP A 83 2.16 -21.88 1.31
N SER A 84 2.91 -20.79 1.19
CA SER A 84 3.93 -20.58 0.15
C SER A 84 5.07 -19.73 0.71
N VAL A 85 6.18 -19.71 -0.02
CA VAL A 85 7.28 -18.77 0.23
C VAL A 85 7.12 -17.62 -0.73
N ILE A 86 7.06 -16.41 -0.17
CA ILE A 86 6.90 -15.16 -0.90
C ILE A 86 8.09 -14.24 -0.64
N GLU A 87 8.27 -13.24 -1.49
CA GLU A 87 9.15 -12.11 -1.17
C GLU A 87 8.35 -11.08 -0.36
N GLU A 88 8.82 -10.77 0.84
CA GLU A 88 8.27 -9.69 1.64
C GLU A 88 8.56 -8.36 0.95
N THR A 89 7.49 -7.70 0.54
CA THR A 89 7.55 -6.31 0.08
C THR A 89 7.29 -5.43 1.29
N GLU A 90 8.17 -4.46 1.52
CA GLU A 90 7.90 -3.41 2.51
C GLU A 90 6.54 -2.80 2.17
N PRO A 91 5.66 -2.56 3.16
CA PRO A 91 4.41 -1.88 2.88
C PRO A 91 4.76 -0.56 2.20
N ALA A 92 4.21 -0.34 1.00
CA ALA A 92 4.40 0.91 0.28
C ALA A 92 4.04 2.05 1.26
N VAL A 93 5.04 2.83 1.68
CA VAL A 93 4.79 4.07 2.39
C VAL A 93 3.87 4.85 1.47
N PRO A 94 2.66 5.24 1.89
CA PRO A 94 1.78 6.03 1.05
C PRO A 94 2.59 7.23 0.54
N GLU A 95 2.76 7.35 -0.78
CA GLU A 95 3.41 8.52 -1.36
C GLU A 95 2.66 9.73 -0.81
N GLU A 96 3.35 10.57 -0.03
CA GLU A 96 2.75 11.82 0.41
C GLU A 96 2.29 12.57 -0.85
N PRO A 97 1.04 13.07 -0.90
CA PRO A 97 0.56 13.82 -2.05
C PRO A 97 1.61 14.88 -2.40
N PRO A 98 1.93 15.09 -3.69
CA PRO A 98 2.94 16.07 -4.07
C PRO A 98 2.63 17.40 -3.39
N GLU A 99 3.62 17.98 -2.70
CA GLU A 99 3.47 19.28 -2.04
C GLU A 99 2.90 20.27 -3.06
N GLU A 100 1.69 20.78 -2.81
CA GLU A 100 1.12 21.84 -3.63
C GLU A 100 2.08 23.03 -3.58
N PRO A 101 2.48 23.60 -4.75
CA PRO A 101 3.35 24.77 -4.75
C PRO A 101 2.69 25.88 -3.92
N PRO A 102 3.47 26.66 -3.15
CA PRO A 102 2.92 27.66 -2.25
C PRO A 102 1.98 28.59 -3.01
N GLU A 103 0.74 28.75 -2.53
CA GLU A 103 -0.21 29.70 -3.10
C GLU A 103 0.48 31.07 -3.21
N GLU A 104 0.67 31.57 -4.44
CA GLU A 104 1.15 32.94 -4.62
C GLU A 104 0.17 33.87 -3.89
N PRO A 105 0.66 34.81 -3.07
CA PRO A 105 -0.22 35.73 -2.39
C PRO A 105 -1.05 36.47 -3.44
N SER A 106 -2.36 36.20 -3.46
CA SER A 106 -3.30 36.94 -4.29
C SER A 106 -3.06 38.43 -4.05
N GLY A 107 -2.50 39.09 -5.07
CA GLY A 107 -2.16 40.51 -5.00
C GLY A 107 -3.41 41.32 -4.62
N PRO A 108 -3.26 42.45 -3.92
CA PRO A 108 -4.41 43.24 -3.49
C PRO A 108 -5.28 43.60 -4.71
N ASN A 109 -6.57 43.26 -4.60
CA ASN A 109 -7.58 43.48 -5.62
C ASN A 109 -7.83 45.00 -5.83
N TYR A 110 -6.92 45.68 -6.53
CA TYR A 110 -7.05 47.10 -6.89
C TYR A 110 -8.24 47.36 -7.83
N LEU A 111 -8.78 46.32 -8.50
CA LEU A 111 -9.92 46.42 -9.39
C LEU A 111 -11.28 46.54 -8.67
N LEU A 112 -11.40 46.05 -7.42
CA LEU A 112 -12.67 46.14 -6.67
C LEU A 112 -12.93 47.56 -6.13
N TYR A 113 -11.88 48.27 -5.73
CA TYR A 113 -12.02 49.63 -5.18
C TYR A 113 -12.30 50.70 -6.26
N GLY A 114 -11.89 50.48 -7.50
CA GLY A 114 -12.18 51.41 -8.61
C GLY A 114 -13.67 51.45 -8.99
N ALA A 115 -14.34 50.29 -8.99
CA ALA A 115 -15.76 50.19 -9.34
C ALA A 115 -16.68 50.77 -8.24
N ALA A 116 -16.37 50.54 -6.96
CA ALA A 116 -17.17 51.04 -5.84
C ALA A 116 -17.17 52.58 -5.76
N ALA A 117 -16.04 53.24 -6.03
CA ALA A 117 -15.95 54.70 -6.00
C ALA A 117 -16.81 55.39 -7.08
N LEU A 118 -16.91 54.79 -8.27
CA LEU A 118 -17.72 55.35 -9.38
C LEU A 118 -19.22 55.20 -9.14
N VAL A 119 -19.67 54.11 -8.50
CA VAL A 119 -21.09 53.91 -8.15
C VAL A 119 -21.53 54.89 -7.06
N ILE A 120 -20.69 55.15 -6.06
CA ILE A 120 -21.03 56.10 -4.98
C ILE A 120 -21.10 57.54 -5.50
N LEU A 121 -20.17 57.95 -6.37
CA LEU A 121 -20.19 59.29 -6.97
C LEU A 121 -21.41 59.52 -7.86
N SER A 122 -21.82 58.51 -8.64
CA SER A 122 -23.00 58.61 -9.50
C SER A 122 -24.31 58.66 -8.70
N LEU A 123 -24.43 57.89 -7.61
CA LEU A 123 -25.57 57.98 -6.69
C LEU A 123 -25.66 59.33 -5.97
N ALA A 124 -24.53 59.86 -5.49
CA ALA A 124 -24.51 61.18 -4.84
C ALA A 124 -24.91 62.31 -5.81
N ALA A 125 -24.38 62.29 -7.03
CA ALA A 125 -24.76 63.26 -8.06
C ALA A 125 -26.24 63.17 -8.45
N TYR A 126 -26.77 61.95 -8.61
CA TYR A 126 -28.19 61.73 -8.90
C TYR A 126 -29.11 62.23 -7.78
N LEU A 127 -28.78 61.92 -6.52
CA LEU A 127 -29.56 62.36 -5.36
C LEU A 127 -29.52 63.88 -5.17
N LEU A 128 -28.38 64.52 -5.44
CA LEU A 128 -28.26 65.99 -5.40
C LEU A 128 -29.04 66.67 -6.54
N TYR A 129 -29.05 66.08 -7.73
CA TYR A 129 -29.85 66.57 -8.86
C TYR A 129 -31.36 66.44 -8.59
N ALA A 130 -31.82 65.27 -8.14
CA ALA A 130 -33.24 65.01 -7.88
C ALA A 130 -33.83 65.88 -6.75
N ARG A 131 -33.01 66.32 -5.78
CA ARG A 131 -33.47 67.19 -4.68
C ARG A 131 -33.62 68.66 -5.09
N ARG A 132 -33.14 69.05 -6.27
CA ARG A 132 -33.17 70.44 -6.77
C ARG A 132 -34.18 70.67 -7.90
N SER A 133 -34.95 69.64 -8.27
CA SER A 133 -36.08 69.70 -9.22
C SER A 133 -37.42 69.76 -8.50
#